data_AF-A0A5C7PGB2-F1
#
_entry.id   AF-A0A5C7PGB2-F1
#
_cell.length_a   1.000
_cell.length_b   1.000
_cell.length_c   1.000
_cell.angle_alpha   90.00
_cell.angle_beta   90.00
_cell.angle_gamma   90.00
#
_symmetry.space_group_name_H-M   'P 1'
#
loop_
_entity.id
_entity.type
_entity.pdbx_description
1 polymer ?
#
loop_
_entity_poly.entity_id
_entity_poly.type
_entity_poly.pdbx_seq_one_letter_code
_entity_poly.pdbx_strand_id
1 'polypeptide(L)'
;MALMITDECINCDVCEPECPNDAISMGEEYYQIDPKHCTECVGHFDEPQCVAICPVSCIPKDPAHAEAPRTLWLKYQALQQAAGKPCAPMPDDLSTDLPASLPQQP
;
A
#
# COMPACT_ATOMS: atom_id res chain seq x y z
N MET A 1 -6.63 0.51 0.95
CA MET A 1 -6.70 -0.28 2.18
C MET A 1 -5.26 -0.60 2.55
N ALA A 2 -4.97 -0.88 3.81
CA ALA A 2 -3.71 -1.54 4.13
C ALA A 2 -3.90 -3.06 4.08
N LEU A 3 -2.80 -3.77 3.84
CA LEU A 3 -2.70 -5.19 4.16
C LEU A 3 -2.13 -5.32 5.57
N MET A 4 -2.33 -6.48 6.18
CA MET A 4 -1.68 -6.85 7.44
C MET A 4 -1.03 -8.22 7.30
N ILE A 5 -0.02 -8.49 8.13
CA ILE A 5 0.60 -9.80 8.25
C ILE A 5 0.05 -10.45 9.53
N THR A 6 -0.36 -11.70 9.46
CA THR A 6 -0.87 -12.45 10.62
C THR A 6 0.25 -13.17 11.36
N ASP A 7 -0.08 -13.73 12.53
CA ASP A 7 0.78 -14.58 13.34
C ASP A 7 1.15 -15.92 12.68
N GLU A 8 0.60 -16.23 11.50
CA GLU A 8 1.00 -17.37 10.67
C GLU A 8 2.31 -17.11 9.90
N CYS A 9 2.87 -15.90 9.99
CA CYS A 9 4.14 -15.55 9.38
C CYS A 9 5.29 -16.42 9.89
N ILE A 10 6.12 -16.91 8.96
CA ILE A 10 7.25 -17.79 9.26
C ILE A 10 8.63 -17.09 9.23
N ASN A 11 8.66 -15.76 9.20
CA ASN A 11 9.90 -14.96 9.17
C ASN A 11 10.90 -15.39 8.06
N CYS A 12 10.40 -15.51 6.83
CA CYS A 12 11.20 -15.97 5.68
C CYS A 12 11.86 -14.84 4.86
N ASP A 13 11.73 -13.58 5.30
CA ASP A 13 12.37 -12.37 4.75
C ASP A 13 12.04 -11.97 3.30
N VAL A 14 11.28 -12.79 2.56
CA VAL A 14 11.03 -12.56 1.13
C VAL A 14 10.10 -11.39 0.81
N CYS A 15 9.26 -10.92 1.75
CA CYS A 15 8.24 -9.91 1.46
C CYS A 15 8.71 -8.47 1.67
N GLU A 16 9.69 -8.25 2.55
CA GLU A 16 10.29 -6.94 2.84
C GLU A 16 10.89 -6.25 1.61
N PRO A 17 11.80 -6.88 0.83
CA PRO A 17 12.43 -6.23 -0.31
C PRO A 17 11.48 -6.00 -1.49
N GLU A 18 10.33 -6.67 -1.52
CA GLU A 18 9.35 -6.58 -2.60
C GLU A 18 8.38 -5.40 -2.42
N CYS A 19 8.37 -4.76 -1.25
CA CYS A 19 7.49 -3.62 -1.00
C CYS A 19 8.04 -2.34 -1.65
N PRO A 20 7.35 -1.73 -2.64
CA PRO A 20 7.88 -0.55 -3.34
C PRO A 20 7.93 0.73 -2.48
N ASN A 21 7.26 0.70 -1.32
CA ASN A 21 7.12 1.82 -0.39
C ASN A 21 7.82 1.57 0.96
N ASP A 22 8.62 0.51 1.07
CA ASP A 22 9.30 0.14 2.32
C ASP A 22 8.33 0.02 3.53
N ALA A 23 7.10 -0.46 3.27
CA ALA A 23 6.04 -0.54 4.27
C ALA A 23 6.15 -1.78 5.18
N ILE A 24 6.99 -2.75 4.83
CA ILE A 24 7.15 -4.01 5.55
C ILE A 24 8.47 -3.96 6.32
N SER A 25 8.44 -4.37 7.58
CA SER A 25 9.64 -4.50 8.41
C SER A 25 9.47 -5.58 9.49
N MET A 26 10.58 -6.09 10.02
CA MET A 26 10.55 -7.06 11.12
C MET A 26 10.00 -6.41 12.40
N GLY A 27 8.92 -6.99 12.94
CA GLY A 27 8.35 -6.62 14.23
C GLY A 27 9.00 -7.36 15.40
N GLU A 28 8.30 -7.42 16.53
CA GLU A 28 8.79 -8.13 17.72
C GLU A 28 8.78 -9.66 17.55
N GLU A 29 7.74 -10.21 16.92
CA GLU A 29 7.55 -11.65 16.74
C GLU A 29 7.53 -12.06 15.26
N TYR A 30 6.89 -11.24 14.43
CA TYR A 30 6.74 -11.46 13.00
C TYR A 30 6.80 -10.14 12.22
N TYR A 31 6.95 -10.23 10.91
CA TYR A 31 6.92 -9.07 10.01
C TYR A 31 5.63 -8.25 10.14
N GLN A 32 5.72 -6.92 10.11
CA GLN A 32 4.58 -6.01 10.23
C GLN A 32 4.51 -5.07 9.01
N ILE A 33 3.29 -4.64 8.68
CA ILE A 33 3.01 -3.66 7.64
C ILE A 33 2.64 -2.33 8.30
N ASP A 34 3.33 -1.24 7.94
CA ASP A 34 2.89 0.11 8.27
C ASP A 34 1.75 0.53 7.32
N PRO A 35 0.51 0.71 7.83
CA PRO A 35 -0.63 1.07 7.00
C PRO A 35 -0.49 2.45 6.34
N LYS A 36 0.38 3.32 6.85
CA LYS A 36 0.64 4.64 6.25
C LYS A 36 1.45 4.56 4.96
N HIS A 37 2.25 3.50 4.80
CA HIS A 37 3.09 3.28 3.62
C HIS A 37 2.53 2.20 2.69
N CYS A 38 1.61 1.35 3.18
CA CYS A 38 0.94 0.36 2.35
C CYS A 38 -0.07 0.99 1.38
N THR A 39 0.15 0.80 0.07
CA THR A 39 -0.76 1.25 -0.99
C THR A 39 -1.50 0.09 -1.67
N GLU A 40 -1.44 -1.13 -1.12
CA GLU A 40 -1.82 -2.36 -1.87
C GLU A 40 -1.09 -2.48 -3.23
N CYS A 41 0.11 -1.89 -3.35
CA CYS A 41 0.87 -1.74 -4.59
C CYS A 41 0.21 -0.89 -5.69
N VAL A 42 -0.93 -0.24 -5.41
CA VAL A 42 -1.57 0.70 -6.34
C VAL A 42 -0.55 1.76 -6.78
N GLY A 43 -0.49 1.99 -8.10
CA GLY A 43 0.45 2.92 -8.73
C GLY A 43 1.81 2.31 -9.10
N HIS A 44 2.10 1.09 -8.64
CA HIS A 44 3.32 0.35 -8.98
C HIS A 44 3.03 -0.93 -9.75
N PHE A 45 2.06 -1.72 -9.28
CA PHE A 45 1.71 -3.03 -9.81
C PHE A 45 0.19 -3.25 -9.74
N ASP A 46 -0.31 -4.18 -10.55
CA ASP A 46 -1.74 -4.54 -10.56
C ASP A 46 -2.15 -5.37 -9.33
N GLU A 47 -1.20 -6.08 -8.73
CA GLU A 47 -1.42 -6.96 -7.57
C GLU A 47 -0.37 -6.69 -6.46
N PRO A 48 -0.70 -6.93 -5.18
CA PRO A 48 0.24 -6.77 -4.08
C PRO A 48 1.40 -7.77 -4.16
N GLN A 49 2.62 -7.27 -4.34
CA GLN A 49 3.82 -8.11 -4.51
C GLN A 49 4.10 -8.97 -3.27
N CYS A 50 3.90 -8.44 -2.07
CA CYS A 50 4.08 -9.18 -0.82
C CYS A 50 3.14 -10.39 -0.71
N VAL A 51 1.90 -10.29 -1.20
CA VAL A 51 0.93 -11.39 -1.22
C VAL A 51 1.37 -12.46 -2.21
N ALA A 52 1.81 -12.04 -3.41
CA ALA A 52 2.24 -12.96 -4.46
C ALA A 52 3.46 -13.81 -4.07
N ILE A 53 4.36 -13.29 -3.25
CA ILE A 53 5.59 -13.99 -2.82
C ILE A 53 5.45 -14.74 -1.49
N CYS A 54 4.40 -14.49 -0.70
CA CYS A 54 4.26 -15.09 0.63
C CYS A 54 4.00 -16.61 0.54
N PRO A 55 4.90 -17.47 1.05
CA PRO A 55 4.79 -18.93 0.88
C PRO A 55 3.68 -19.57 1.73
N VAL A 56 3.17 -18.86 2.73
CA VAL A 56 2.13 -19.33 3.66
C VAL A 56 0.83 -18.53 3.54
N SER A 57 0.75 -17.60 2.58
CA SER A 57 -0.45 -16.79 2.32
C SER A 57 -1.02 -16.05 3.55
N CYS A 58 -0.14 -15.59 4.45
CA CYS A 58 -0.50 -14.95 5.74
C CYS A 58 -0.69 -13.43 5.66
N ILE A 59 -1.03 -12.87 4.48
CA ILE A 59 -1.12 -11.42 4.25
C ILE A 59 -2.52 -11.01 3.75
N PRO A 60 -3.56 -11.04 4.61
CA PRO A 60 -4.91 -10.61 4.25
C PRO A 60 -5.05 -9.07 4.21
N LYS A 61 -6.22 -8.61 3.75
CA LYS A 61 -6.62 -7.21 3.88
C LYS A 61 -6.83 -6.86 5.35
N ASP A 62 -6.36 -5.69 5.77
CA ASP A 62 -6.58 -5.19 7.12
C ASP A 62 -7.98 -4.54 7.22
N PRO A 63 -8.90 -5.11 8.01
CA PRO A 63 -10.24 -4.55 8.18
C PRO A 63 -10.23 -3.21 8.94
N ALA A 64 -9.22 -2.92 9.76
CA ALA A 64 -9.09 -1.65 10.48
C ALA A 64 -8.62 -0.50 9.59
N HIS A 65 -8.03 -0.81 8.43
CA HIS A 65 -7.49 0.15 7.48
C HIS A 65 -8.09 -0.04 6.08
N ALA A 66 -9.41 -0.22 6.00
CA ALA A 66 -10.11 -0.22 4.71
C ALA A 66 -10.10 1.18 4.06
N GLU A 67 -9.56 1.30 2.86
CA GLU A 67 -9.53 2.54 2.07
C GLU A 67 -9.94 2.29 0.62
N ALA A 68 -10.67 3.24 0.02
CA ALA A 68 -11.07 3.17 -1.38
C ALA A 68 -9.88 3.24 -2.35
N PRO A 69 -10.02 2.75 -3.61
CA PRO A 69 -8.97 2.82 -4.63
C PRO A 69 -8.40 4.23 -4.85
N ARG A 70 -9.26 5.25 -4.82
CA ARG A 70 -8.82 6.64 -4.95
C ARG A 70 -7.94 7.11 -3.79
N THR A 71 -8.24 6.67 -2.56
CA THR A 71 -7.42 6.99 -1.38
C THR A 71 -6.04 6.36 -1.47
N LEU A 72 -5.97 5.11 -1.93
CA LEU A 72 -4.70 4.42 -2.20
C LEU A 72 -3.86 5.15 -3.23
N TRP A 73 -4.49 5.63 -4.31
CA TRP A 73 -3.82 6.39 -5.35
C TRP A 73 -3.25 7.72 -4.83
N LEU A 74 -4.02 8.45 -4.01
CA LEU A 74 -3.54 9.69 -3.38
C LEU A 74 -2.38 9.42 -2.41
N LYS A 75 -2.43 8.32 -1.66
CA LYS A 75 -1.32 7.88 -0.79
C LYS A 75 -0.07 7.58 -1.61
N TYR A 76 -0.20 6.81 -2.70
CA TYR A 76 0.89 6.55 -3.64
C TYR A 76 1.51 7.85 -4.15
N GLN A 77 0.71 8.79 -4.64
CA GLN A 77 1.19 10.09 -5.10
C GLN A 77 1.99 10.84 -4.02
N ALA A 78 1.49 10.88 -2.80
CA ALA A 78 2.16 11.55 -1.68
C ALA A 78 3.50 10.89 -1.34
N LEU A 79 3.57 9.55 -1.32
CA LEU A 79 4.80 8.80 -1.03
C LEU A 79 5.86 8.99 -2.13
N GLN A 80 5.46 8.92 -3.40
CA GLN A 80 6.37 9.13 -4.52
C GLN A 80 6.93 10.56 -4.55
N GLN A 81 6.09 11.55 -4.26
CA GLN A 81 6.51 12.94 -4.12
C GLN A 81 7.50 13.12 -2.97
N ALA A 82 7.22 12.54 -1.80
CA ALA A 82 8.12 12.59 -0.65
C ALA A 82 9.47 11.91 -0.94
N ALA A 83 9.48 10.83 -1.74
CA ALA A 83 10.68 10.13 -2.17
C ALA A 83 11.40 10.78 -3.38
N GLY A 84 10.87 11.88 -3.95
CA GLY A 84 11.42 12.50 -5.15
C GLY A 84 11.35 11.63 -6.41
N LYS A 85 10.49 10.60 -6.41
CA LYS A 85 10.33 9.65 -7.51
C LYS A 85 9.23 10.15 -8.48
N PRO A 86 9.37 9.91 -9.79
CA PRO A 86 8.30 10.18 -10.73
C PRO A 86 7.07 9.31 -10.39
N CYS A 87 5.90 9.93 -10.48
CA CYS A 87 4.63 9.29 -10.22
C CYS A 87 3.93 8.94 -11.55
N ALA A 88 3.26 7.80 -11.60
CA ALA A 88 2.37 7.46 -12.71
C ALA A 88 1.19 8.45 -12.79
N PRO A 89 0.63 8.71 -13.99
CA PRO A 89 -0.62 9.46 -14.12
C PRO A 89 -1.77 8.68 -13.48
N MET A 90 -2.73 9.40 -12.89
CA MET A 90 -3.94 8.78 -12.31
C MET A 90 -4.73 8.05 -13.39
N PRO A 91 -5.27 6.84 -13.11
CA PRO A 91 -6.16 6.13 -14.02
C PRO A 91 -7.40 6.97 -14.33
N ASP A 92 -7.87 6.92 -15.58
CA ASP A 92 -9.02 7.69 -16.03
C ASP A 92 -10.30 7.34 -15.24
N ASP A 93 -10.48 6.08 -14.83
CA ASP A 93 -11.64 5.63 -14.04
C ASP A 93 -11.69 6.28 -12.65
N LEU A 94 -10.53 6.56 -12.04
CA LEU A 94 -10.44 7.24 -10.73
C LEU A 94 -10.49 8.78 -10.84
N SER A 95 -10.43 9.32 -12.06
CA SER A 95 -10.39 10.77 -12.32
C SER A 95 -11.79 11.42 -12.38
N THR A 96 -12.83 10.63 -12.68
CA THR A 96 -14.19 11.15 -12.94
C THR A 96 -15.03 11.40 -11.68
N ASP A 97 -14.60 10.90 -10.52
CA ASP A 97 -15.25 11.10 -9.21
C ASP A 97 -14.69 12.30 -8.42
N LEU A 98 -14.40 13.42 -9.10
CA LEU A 98 -14.04 14.66 -8.41
C LEU A 98 -15.32 15.43 -8.05
N PRO A 99 -15.80 15.45 -6.78
CA PRO A 99 -16.76 16.47 -6.41
C PRO A 99 -16.07 17.83 -6.60
N ALA A 100 -16.69 18.70 -7.39
CA ALA A 100 -16.20 20.01 -7.80
C ALA A 100 -16.00 21.03 -6.64
N SER A 101 -15.76 20.61 -5.40
CA SER A 101 -15.82 21.48 -4.22
C SER A 101 -15.03 20.95 -3.01
N LEU A 102 -13.79 20.50 -3.19
CA LEU A 102 -12.86 20.45 -2.06
C LEU A 102 -12.23 21.84 -1.88
N PRO A 103 -12.46 22.53 -0.74
CA PRO A 103 -11.91 23.86 -0.51
C PRO A 103 -10.38 23.75 -0.43
N GLN A 104 -9.71 24.59 -1.22
CA GLN A 104 -8.27 24.83 -1.11
C GLN A 104 -8.01 25.30 0.33
N GLN A 105 -7.39 24.43 1.14
CA GLN A 105 -6.94 24.79 2.48
C GLN A 105 -5.84 25.86 2.36
N PRO A 106 -5.77 26.79 3.32
CA PRO A 106 -5.10 28.10 3.18
C PRO A 106 -3.58 28.02 3.01
#